data_AF-A0A518CWA7-F1
#
_entry.id   AF-A0A518CWA7-F1
#
_cell.length_a   1.000
_cell.length_b   1.000
_cell.length_c   1.000
_cell.angle_alpha   90.00
_cell.angle_beta   90.00
_cell.angle_gamma   90.00
#
_symmetry.space_group_name_H-M   'P 1'
#
loop_
_entity.id
_entity.type
_entity.pdbx_description
1 polymer ?
#
loop_
_entity_poly.entity_id
_entity_poly.type
_entity_poly.pdbx_seq_one_letter_code
_entity_poly.pdbx_strand_id
1 'polypeptide(L)'
;MLAAGARVYEVAGRVQATAHGGVGLVHDLVRATGLASRIDASVDIFRRRGPYSVSDHVLNLAYNVVAGGRTLDDLELRRQDAGYLDQLGAARIPTRRRRETSCAASTAHGSTTCRKR
;
A
#
# COMPACT_ATOMS: atom_id res chain seq x y z
N MET A 1 -8.13 -1.36 -6.51
CA MET A 1 -8.97 -2.46 -5.98
C MET A 1 -8.15 -3.36 -5.08
N LEU A 2 -8.32 -3.21 -3.76
CA LEU A 2 -7.83 -4.14 -2.74
C LEU A 2 -8.80 -5.33 -2.64
N ALA A 3 -8.39 -6.51 -3.07
CA ALA A 3 -9.19 -7.75 -3.02
C ALA A 3 -8.70 -8.63 -1.87
N ALA A 4 -9.59 -9.29 -1.12
CA ALA A 4 -9.18 -10.26 -0.10
C ALA A 4 -8.86 -11.60 -0.75
N GLY A 5 -7.65 -12.11 -0.48
CA GLY A 5 -7.32 -13.52 -0.58
C GLY A 5 -7.48 -14.19 0.78
N ALA A 6 -7.78 -15.50 0.79
CA ALA A 6 -7.67 -16.32 1.99
C ALA A 6 -6.20 -16.31 2.45
N ARG A 7 -5.95 -15.89 3.71
CA ARG A 7 -4.59 -15.84 4.26
C ARG A 7 -4.16 -17.24 4.67
N VAL A 8 -3.14 -17.77 3.99
CA VAL A 8 -2.53 -19.05 4.32
C VAL A 8 -1.34 -18.79 5.23
N TYR A 9 -1.51 -19.03 6.53
CA TYR A 9 -0.39 -19.03 7.47
C TYR A 9 0.32 -20.38 7.40
N GLU A 10 1.26 -20.53 6.46
CA GLU A 10 2.05 -21.75 6.34
C GLU A 10 3.18 -21.75 7.38
N VAL A 11 3.34 -22.83 8.14
CA VAL A 11 4.35 -22.93 9.23
C VAL A 11 5.69 -23.52 8.73
N ALA A 12 5.74 -24.06 7.50
CA ALA A 12 6.87 -24.87 7.02
C ALA A 12 7.39 -24.57 5.60
N GLY A 13 6.91 -23.54 4.91
CA GLY A 13 7.38 -23.17 3.57
C GLY A 13 7.45 -21.66 3.39
N ARG A 14 8.67 -21.11 3.23
CA ARG A 14 9.00 -19.69 2.96
C ARG A 14 7.91 -18.67 3.37
N VAL A 15 7.76 -18.49 4.68
CA VAL A 15 6.83 -17.50 5.24
C VAL A 15 7.31 -16.09 4.88
N GLN A 16 6.50 -15.35 4.12
CA GLN A 16 6.64 -13.89 4.03
C GLN A 16 6.05 -13.28 5.30
N ALA A 17 6.84 -13.30 6.37
CA ALA A 17 6.44 -12.72 7.65
C ALA A 17 6.61 -11.20 7.58
N THR A 18 5.63 -10.47 8.12
CA THR A 18 5.74 -9.03 8.36
C THR A 18 5.50 -8.75 9.84
N ALA A 19 6.20 -7.77 10.39
CA ALA A 19 6.04 -7.33 11.77
C ALA A 19 4.68 -6.66 12.03
N HIS A 20 3.85 -6.47 10.99
CA HIS A 20 2.64 -5.67 11.02
C HIS A 20 1.37 -6.50 10.84
N GLY A 21 1.32 -7.72 11.40
CA GLY A 21 0.18 -8.64 11.27
C GLY A 21 -1.18 -8.08 11.74
N GLY A 22 -1.19 -7.07 12.60
CA GLY A 22 -2.40 -6.38 13.02
C GLY A 22 -3.13 -5.66 11.87
N VAL A 23 -2.40 -5.26 10.82
CA VAL A 23 -3.00 -4.57 9.65
C VAL A 23 -3.95 -5.51 8.91
N GLY A 24 -3.61 -6.80 8.80
CA GLY A 24 -4.51 -7.79 8.23
C GLY A 24 -5.84 -7.88 9.02
N LEU A 25 -5.79 -7.93 10.34
CA LEU A 25 -7.00 -7.97 11.17
C LEU A 25 -7.86 -6.72 11.00
N VAL A 26 -7.24 -5.55 10.94
CA VAL A 26 -7.97 -4.29 10.69
C VAL A 26 -8.58 -4.29 9.29
N HIS A 27 -7.88 -4.84 8.27
CA HIS A 27 -8.43 -4.98 6.93
C HIS A 27 -9.70 -5.85 6.90
N ASP A 28 -9.71 -6.95 7.66
CA ASP A 28 -10.87 -7.83 7.75
C ASP A 28 -12.05 -7.15 8.45
N LEU A 29 -11.77 -6.35 9.49
CA LEU A 29 -12.78 -5.53 10.17
C LEU A 29 -13.40 -4.48 9.22
N VAL A 30 -12.57 -3.81 8.43
CA VAL A 30 -13.02 -2.82 7.43
C VAL A 30 -13.95 -3.47 6.40
N ARG A 31 -13.65 -4.71 6.00
CA ARG A 31 -14.50 -5.50 5.10
C ARG A 31 -15.80 -5.92 5.76
N ALA A 32 -15.74 -6.48 6.96
CA ALA A 32 -16.91 -6.95 7.69
C ALA A 32 -17.92 -5.82 7.99
N THR A 33 -17.42 -4.60 8.21
CA THR A 33 -18.24 -3.41 8.49
C THR A 33 -18.73 -2.69 7.24
N GLY A 34 -18.25 -3.07 6.05
CA GLY A 34 -18.53 -2.34 4.80
C GLY A 34 -18.02 -0.90 4.82
N LEU A 35 -17.02 -0.59 5.66
CA LEU A 35 -16.54 0.77 5.88
C LEU A 35 -16.03 1.41 4.59
N ALA A 36 -15.35 0.65 3.74
CA ALA A 36 -14.86 1.12 2.45
C ALA A 36 -16.00 1.70 1.58
N SER A 37 -17.11 0.97 1.44
CA SER A 37 -18.26 1.41 0.66
C SER A 37 -18.94 2.64 1.26
N ARG A 38 -18.99 2.74 2.59
CA ARG A 38 -19.53 3.93 3.28
C ARG A 38 -18.67 5.16 3.06
N ILE A 39 -17.34 5.01 3.08
CA ILE A 39 -16.39 6.09 2.77
C ILE A 39 -16.63 6.57 1.33
N ASP A 40 -16.66 5.64 0.38
CA ASP A 40 -16.89 5.98 -1.04
C ASP A 40 -18.25 6.66 -1.28
N ALA A 41 -19.28 6.31 -0.51
CA ALA A 41 -20.59 6.96 -0.60
C ALA A 41 -20.61 8.36 0.04
N SER A 42 -19.80 8.60 1.07
CA SER A 42 -19.75 9.89 1.77
C SER A 42 -18.83 10.92 1.13
N VAL A 43 -17.94 10.50 0.22
CA VAL A 43 -16.83 11.32 -0.28
C VAL A 43 -16.90 11.43 -1.81
N ASP A 44 -17.51 12.51 -2.31
CA ASP A 44 -17.74 12.73 -3.76
C ASP A 44 -16.64 13.58 -4.46
N ILE A 45 -15.46 13.70 -3.85
CA ILE A 45 -14.40 14.63 -4.29
C ILE A 45 -13.64 14.16 -5.55
N PHE A 46 -13.69 12.87 -5.89
CA PHE A 46 -12.93 12.32 -7.01
C PHE A 46 -13.79 12.12 -8.26
N ARG A 47 -13.88 13.17 -9.08
CA ARG A 47 -14.56 13.18 -10.39
C ARG A 47 -13.91 12.28 -11.46
N ARG A 48 -12.68 11.79 -11.22
CA ARG A 48 -12.00 10.79 -12.05
C ARG A 48 -11.72 9.55 -11.20
N ARG A 49 -12.43 8.45 -11.46
CA ARG A 49 -12.11 7.14 -10.89
C ARG A 49 -10.86 6.61 -11.59
N GLY A 50 -9.72 6.71 -10.90
CA GLY A 50 -8.51 5.96 -11.27
C GLY A 50 -8.68 4.47 -10.96
N PRO A 51 -7.61 3.67 -11.05
CA PRO A 51 -7.63 2.24 -10.72
C PRO A 51 -7.91 1.92 -9.24
N TYR A 52 -7.99 2.93 -8.38
CA TYR A 52 -8.27 2.84 -6.94
C TYR A 52 -9.45 3.72 -6.56
N SER A 53 -10.28 3.24 -5.63
CA SER A 53 -11.38 4.01 -5.05
C SER A 53 -10.86 5.05 -4.05
N VAL A 54 -11.73 5.96 -3.61
CA VAL A 54 -11.35 6.95 -2.60
C VAL A 54 -11.08 6.26 -1.25
N SER A 55 -11.90 5.26 -0.93
CA SER A 55 -11.71 4.39 0.22
C SER A 55 -10.35 3.67 0.18
N ASP A 56 -9.91 3.15 -0.97
CA ASP A 56 -8.58 2.54 -1.12
C ASP A 56 -7.45 3.52 -0.74
N HIS A 57 -7.58 4.79 -1.12
CA HIS A 57 -6.59 5.83 -0.77
C HIS A 57 -6.59 6.18 0.72
N VAL A 58 -7.77 6.33 1.32
CA VAL A 58 -7.93 6.65 2.75
C VAL A 58 -7.44 5.49 3.62
N LEU A 59 -7.87 4.28 3.30
CA LEU A 59 -7.51 3.07 4.06
C LEU A 59 -6.01 2.80 3.98
N ASN A 60 -5.38 3.06 2.82
CA ASN A 60 -3.94 2.91 2.71
C ASN A 60 -3.17 3.86 3.66
N LEU A 61 -3.62 5.11 3.80
CA LEU A 61 -3.03 6.03 4.77
C LEU A 61 -3.29 5.57 6.21
N ALA A 62 -4.49 5.09 6.52
CA ALA A 62 -4.83 4.56 7.83
C ALA A 62 -3.98 3.33 8.20
N TYR A 63 -3.78 2.40 7.27
CA TYR A 63 -2.95 1.22 7.49
C TYR A 63 -1.47 1.58 7.70
N ASN A 64 -0.97 2.63 7.06
CA ASN A 64 0.37 3.14 7.36
C ASN A 64 0.49 3.54 8.83
N VAL A 65 -0.50 4.26 9.37
CA VAL A 65 -0.51 4.67 10.79
C VAL A 65 -0.65 3.46 11.72
N VAL A 66 -1.52 2.51 11.40
CA VAL A 66 -1.68 1.26 12.18
C VAL A 66 -0.39 0.44 12.20
N ALA A 67 0.36 0.44 11.09
CA ALA A 67 1.67 -0.20 11.00
C ALA A 67 2.80 0.58 11.71
N GLY A 68 2.51 1.72 12.35
CA GLY A 68 3.47 2.57 13.05
C GLY A 68 4.18 3.61 12.16
N GLY A 69 3.75 3.76 10.91
CA GLY A 69 4.26 4.76 9.99
C GLY A 69 3.87 6.18 10.40
N ARG A 70 4.81 7.11 10.28
CA ARG A 70 4.62 8.53 10.66
C ARG A 70 4.69 9.46 9.47
N THR A 71 5.29 9.00 8.37
CA THR A 71 5.57 9.79 7.18
C THR A 71 4.95 9.14 5.94
N LEU A 72 4.88 9.91 4.85
CA LEU A 72 4.45 9.38 3.55
C LEU A 72 5.54 8.54 2.87
N ASP A 73 6.80 8.66 3.28
CA ASP A 73 7.88 7.82 2.75
C ASP A 73 7.82 6.40 3.31
N ASP A 74 7.27 6.22 4.52
CA ASP A 74 7.02 4.90 5.11
C ASP A 74 6.08 4.05 4.23
N LEU A 75 5.15 4.68 3.50
CA LEU A 75 4.28 4.01 2.53
C LEU A 75 5.07 3.37 1.38
N GLU A 76 6.21 3.93 0.98
CA GLU A 76 7.04 3.33 -0.07
C GLU A 76 7.75 2.06 0.44
N LEU A 77 8.12 2.01 1.72
CA LEU A 77 8.60 0.77 2.35
C LEU A 77 7.50 -0.29 2.39
N ARG A 78 6.26 0.10 2.74
CA ARG A 78 5.10 -0.80 2.74
C ARG A 78 4.76 -1.37 1.36
N ARG A 79 4.98 -0.61 0.31
CA ARG A 79 4.73 -1.03 -1.09
C ARG A 79 5.73 -2.07 -1.60
N GLN A 80 6.85 -2.25 -0.91
CA GLN A 80 7.91 -3.21 -1.26
C GLN A 80 7.89 -4.45 -0.34
N ASP A 81 7.15 -4.39 0.78
CA ASP A 81 7.00 -5.51 1.71
C ASP A 81 5.97 -6.52 1.17
N ALA A 82 6.47 -7.70 0.77
CA ALA A 82 5.64 -8.78 0.23
C ALA A 82 4.67 -9.36 1.28
N GLY A 83 5.07 -9.45 2.56
CA GLY A 83 4.19 -9.95 3.62
C GLY A 83 3.06 -8.98 3.94
N TYR A 84 3.33 -7.68 3.86
CA TYR A 84 2.31 -6.64 3.99
C TYR A 84 1.30 -6.67 2.82
N LEU A 85 1.80 -6.83 1.59
CA LEU A 85 0.95 -6.93 0.39
C LEU A 85 0.08 -8.19 0.39
N ASP A 86 0.63 -9.31 0.85
CA ASP A 86 -0.09 -10.58 0.99
C ASP A 86 -1.25 -10.48 1.99
N GLN A 87 -1.03 -9.82 3.14
CA GLN A 87 -2.09 -9.57 4.13
C GLN A 87 -3.25 -8.74 3.60
N LEU A 88 -2.96 -7.80 2.69
CA LEU A 88 -3.97 -6.96 2.03
C LEU A 88 -4.57 -7.62 0.78
N GLY A 89 -4.06 -8.79 0.36
CA GLY A 89 -4.44 -9.48 -0.87
C GLY A 89 -4.22 -8.64 -2.13
N ALA A 90 -3.26 -7.72 -2.09
CA ALA A 90 -3.07 -6.74 -3.15
C ALA A 90 -1.70 -6.86 -3.81
N ALA A 91 -1.68 -6.91 -5.14
CA ALA A 91 -0.45 -6.85 -5.91
C ALA A 91 0.22 -5.46 -5.83
N ARG A 92 -0.57 -4.42 -5.63
CA ARG A 92 -0.07 -3.05 -5.49
C ARG A 92 -1.06 -2.17 -4.74
N ILE A 93 -0.50 -1.25 -3.97
CA ILE A 93 -1.22 -0.27 -3.17
C ILE A 93 -1.24 1.08 -3.92
N PRO A 94 -2.19 1.99 -3.67
CA PRO A 94 -2.11 3.35 -4.22
C PRO A 94 -0.91 4.13 -3.64
N THR A 95 -0.23 4.96 -4.44
CA THR A 95 0.72 5.96 -3.91
C THR A 95 0.16 7.34 -4.15
N ARG A 96 0.29 8.24 -3.16
CA ARG A 96 0.06 9.68 -3.35
C ARG A 96 1.28 10.36 -3.97
N ARG A 97 2.44 9.70 -3.98
CA ARG A 97 3.67 10.29 -4.50
C ARG A 97 3.52 10.48 -6.01
N ARG A 98 3.44 11.74 -6.43
CA ARG A 98 3.75 12.13 -7.81
C ARG A 98 5.14 11.56 -8.07
N ARG A 99 5.32 10.81 -9.18
CA ARG A 99 6.65 10.33 -9.60
C ARG A 99 7.57 11.54 -9.74
N GLU A 100 8.30 11.86 -8.68
CA GLU A 100 9.56 12.54 -8.79
C GLU A 100 10.53 11.44 -9.22
N THR A 101 11.02 11.60 -10.45
CA THR A 101 12.02 10.75 -11.08
C THR A 101 13.02 10.22 -10.06
N SER A 102 12.96 8.92 -9.75
CA SER A 102 14.03 8.25 -9.03
C SER A 102 15.23 8.17 -9.97
N CYS A 103 16.08 9.19 -9.94
CA CYS A 103 17.46 9.03 -10.34
C CYS A 103 18.06 8.05 -9.33
N ALA A 104 18.28 6.80 -9.76
CA ALA A 104 18.96 5.81 -8.94
C ALA A 104 20.36 6.36 -8.63
N ALA A 105 20.66 6.57 -7.35
CA ALA A 105 22.02 6.80 -6.90
C ALA A 105 22.77 5.46 -7.03
N SER A 106 23.30 5.20 -8.22
CA SER A 106 24.30 4.15 -8.41
C SER A 106 25.65 4.73 -8.03
N THR A 107 26.21 4.26 -6.92
CA THR A 107 27.57 4.57 -6.49
C THR A 107 28.54 3.81 -7.39
N ALA A 108 28.87 4.38 -8.54
CA ALA A 108 30.01 3.96 -9.34
C ALA A 108 30.58 5.18 -10.09
N HIS A 109 31.90 5.27 -10.05
CA HIS A 109 32.71 6.34 -10.64
C HIS A 109 32.25 6.80 -12.04
N GLY A 110 32.26 8.11 -12.25
CA GLY A 110 32.29 8.72 -13.57
C GLY A 110 30.93 9.14 -14.12
N SER A 111 30.68 10.44 -14.10
CA SER A 111 29.75 11.21 -14.96
C SER A 111 28.42 10.54 -15.35
N THR A 112 27.31 10.92 -14.69
CA THR A 112 25.96 10.62 -15.18
C THR A 112 25.20 11.92 -15.47
N THR A 113 25.05 12.23 -16.76
CA THR A 113 24.12 13.25 -17.26
C THR A 113 22.71 12.69 -17.22
N CYS A 114 21.87 13.23 -16.34
CA CYS A 114 20.45 12.87 -16.26
C CYS A 114 19.67 13.57 -17.40
N ARG A 115 19.37 12.85 -18.48
CA ARG A 115 18.53 13.32 -19.58
C ARG A 115 17.05 13.04 -19.24
N LYS A 116 16.27 14.10 -19.00
CA LYS A 116 14.81 14.01 -18.89
C LYS A 116 14.22 13.58 -20.24
N ARG A 117 13.42 12.51 -20.25
CA ARG A 117 12.47 12.18 -21.33
C ARG A 117 11.07 12.49 -20.86
#